data_AF-A0A965CDM2-F1
#
_entry.id   AF-A0A965CDM2-F1
#
_cell.length_a   1.000
_cell.length_b   1.000
_cell.length_c   1.000
_cell.angle_alpha   90.00
_cell.angle_beta   90.00
_cell.angle_gamma   90.00
#
_symmetry.space_group_name_H-M   'P 1'
#
loop_
_entity.id
_entity.type
_entity.pdbx_description
1 polymer ?
#
loop_
_entity_poly.entity_id
_entity_poly.type
_entity_poly.pdbx_seq_one_letter_code
_entity_poly.pdbx_strand_id
1 'polypeptide(L)' 'MYKVDWFDSVADISTSLWDECFTGPYEGRWWYEALAKAGLEDQFTFKFGLVSQDGKPVAIA' A
#
# COMPACT_ATOMS: atom_id res chain seq x y z
N MET A 1 -5.39 -12.03 16.07
CA MET A 1 -3.99 -11.54 16.14
C MET A 1 -3.74 -10.60 14.97
N TYR A 2 -3.24 -9.39 15.24
CA TYR A 2 -2.85 -8.46 14.18
C TYR A 2 -1.41 -8.72 13.73
N LYS A 3 -1.16 -8.57 12.43
CA LYS A 3 0.16 -8.67 11.81
C LYS A 3 0.31 -7.57 10.76
N VAL A 4 1.53 -7.07 10.57
CA VAL A 4 1.89 -6.17 9.48
C VAL A 4 2.99 -6.81 8.65
N ASP A 5 2.78 -6.90 7.34
CA ASP A 5 3.79 -7.28 6.36
C ASP A 5 4.21 -6.03 5.58
N TRP A 6 5.53 -5.79 5.46
CA TRP A 6 6.08 -4.61 4.80
C TRP A 6 6.58 -4.94 3.39
N PHE A 7 6.24 -4.08 2.45
CA PHE A 7 6.58 -4.20 1.03
C PHE A 7 7.30 -2.94 0.53
N ASP A 8 8.09 -3.11 -0.52
CA ASP A 8 8.94 -2.05 -1.08
C ASP A 8 8.31 -1.42 -2.31
N SER A 9 7.31 -2.08 -2.89
CA SER A 9 6.59 -1.61 -4.05
C SER A 9 5.08 -1.75 -3.87
N VAL A 10 4.34 -0.76 -4.39
CA VAL A 10 2.88 -0.82 -4.53
C VAL A 10 2.44 -2.08 -5.28
N ALA A 11 3.26 -2.54 -6.24
CA ALA A 11 2.97 -3.70 -7.07
C ALA A 11 3.07 -5.05 -6.32
N ASP A 12 3.67 -5.07 -5.13
CA ASP A 12 3.81 -6.29 -4.33
C ASP A 12 2.51 -6.66 -3.60
N ILE A 13 1.56 -5.71 -3.48
CA ILE A 13 0.23 -5.91 -2.91
C ILE A 13 -0.79 -6.06 -4.05
N SER A 14 -1.74 -6.99 -3.92
CA SER A 14 -2.71 -7.27 -4.99
C SER A 14 -3.59 -6.06 -5.31
N THR A 15 -3.87 -5.83 -6.60
CA THR A 15 -4.74 -4.72 -7.05
C THR A 15 -6.12 -4.78 -6.41
N SER A 16 -6.69 -5.97 -6.21
CA SER A 16 -7.99 -6.14 -5.56
C SER A 16 -8.01 -5.55 -4.15
N LEU A 17 -6.91 -5.69 -3.39
CA LEU A 17 -6.82 -5.11 -2.04
C LEU A 17 -6.69 -3.60 -2.08
N TRP A 18 -6.00 -3.04 -3.07
CA TRP A 18 -5.97 -1.59 -3.28
C TRP A 18 -7.35 -1.03 -3.61
N ASP A 19 -8.11 -1.72 -4.49
CA ASP A 19 -9.46 -1.31 -4.88
C ASP A 19 -10.44 -1.36 -3.69
N GLU A 20 -10.29 -2.37 -2.81
CA GLU A 20 -11.07 -2.53 -1.59
C GLU A 20 -10.71 -1.51 -0.51
N CYS A 21 -9.42 -1.21 -0.30
CA CYS A 21 -8.96 -0.30 0.76
C CYS A 21 -9.09 1.17 0.36
N PHE A 22 -8.89 1.50 -0.91
CA PHE A 22 -8.85 2.86 -1.43
C PHE A 22 -9.77 2.99 -2.65
N THR A 23 -11.06 2.86 -2.40
CA THR A 23 -12.06 3.00 -3.44
C THR A 23 -12.07 4.42 -3.99
N GLY A 24 -12.14 4.55 -5.32
CA GLY A 24 -12.24 5.85 -5.99
C GLY A 24 -13.47 6.67 -5.57
N PRO A 25 -13.56 7.95 -5.99
CA PRO A 25 -12.76 8.56 -7.05
C PRO A 25 -11.56 9.39 -6.57
N TYR A 26 -11.43 9.62 -5.27
CA TYR A 26 -10.48 10.61 -4.74
C TYR A 26 -9.12 10.02 -4.36
N GLU A 27 -9.08 8.72 -4.07
CA GLU A 27 -7.87 7.98 -3.75
C GLU A 27 -7.78 6.71 -4.61
N GLY A 28 -6.65 6.04 -4.57
CA GLY A 28 -6.45 4.76 -5.22
C GLY A 28 -4.97 4.42 -5.37
N ARG A 29 -4.72 3.21 -5.87
CA ARG A 29 -3.38 2.69 -6.15
C ARG A 29 -2.47 3.70 -6.88
N TRP A 30 -3.03 4.45 -7.84
CA TRP A 30 -2.32 5.42 -8.65
C TRP A 30 -1.64 6.53 -7.82
N TRP A 31 -2.21 6.91 -6.67
CA TRP A 31 -1.65 7.95 -5.81
C TRP A 31 -0.32 7.50 -5.21
N TYR A 32 -0.31 6.28 -4.68
CA TYR A 32 0.87 5.65 -4.08
C TYR A 32 1.94 5.35 -5.14
N GLU A 33 1.54 4.96 -6.35
CA GLU A 33 2.48 4.80 -7.46
C GLU A 33 3.12 6.13 -7.88
N ALA A 34 2.35 7.22 -7.90
CA ALA A 34 2.87 8.55 -8.19
C ALA A 34 3.86 9.01 -7.11
N LEU A 35 3.54 8.78 -5.83
CA LEU A 35 4.42 9.12 -4.71
C LEU A 35 5.74 8.32 -4.76
N ALA A 36 5.66 7.01 -5.01
CA ALA A 36 6.86 6.17 -5.15
C ALA A 36 7.75 6.54 -6.34
N LYS A 37 7.18 7.24 -7.35
CA LYS A 37 7.90 7.72 -8.55
C LYS A 37 8.24 9.22 -8.47
N ALA A 38 8.07 9.87 -7.33
CA ALA A 38 8.27 11.31 -7.18
C ALA A 38 9.75 11.73 -7.17
N GLY A 39 10.71 10.80 -7.23
CA GLY A 39 12.14 11.12 -7.21
C GLY A 39 12.64 11.55 -5.83
N LEU A 40 12.06 11.01 -4.76
CA LEU A 40 12.34 11.38 -3.37
C LEU A 40 13.24 10.36 -2.63
N GLU A 41 13.77 9.36 -3.35
CA GLU A 41 14.55 8.25 -2.82
C GLU A 41 15.85 8.67 -2.11
N ASP A 42 16.43 9.83 -2.44
CA ASP A 42 17.60 10.38 -1.75
C ASP A 42 17.28 10.88 -0.32
N GLN A 43 16.00 11.08 0.00
CA GLN A 43 15.54 11.62 1.28
C GLN A 43 14.64 10.65 2.06
N PHE A 44 13.91 9.79 1.35
CA PHE A 44 12.91 8.90 1.93
C PHE A 44 12.99 7.49 1.34
N THR A 45 12.71 6.49 2.18
CA THR A 45 12.42 5.13 1.73
C THR A 45 10.94 4.87 1.91
N PHE A 46 10.21 4.73 0.81
CA PHE A 46 8.80 4.35 0.85
C PHE A 46 8.67 2.86 1.19
N LYS A 47 7.73 2.53 2.08
CA LYS A 47 7.32 1.17 2.43
C LYS A 47 5.80 1.14 2.51
N PHE A 48 5.22 0.00 2.18
CA PHE A 48 3.77 -0.23 2.21
C PHE A 48 3.47 -1.36 3.19
N GLY A 49 2.64 -1.10 4.19
CA GLY A 49 2.26 -2.05 5.23
C GLY A 49 0.92 -2.70 4.93
N LEU A 50 0.89 -4.01 4.73
CA LEU A 50 -0.35 -4.79 4.68
C LEU A 50 -0.70 -5.28 6.09
N VAL A 51 -1.79 -4.75 6.64
CA VAL A 51 -2.31 -5.15 7.95
C VAL A 51 -3.27 -6.31 7.78
N SER A 52 -3.04 -7.38 8.54
CA SER A 52 -3.92 -8.54 8.60
C SER A 52 -4.44 -8.78 10.01
N GLN A 53 -5.71 -9.16 10.12
CA GLN A 53 -6.33 -9.66 11.35
C GLN A 53 -6.66 -11.14 11.16
N ASP A 54 -6.04 -12.01 11.97
CA ASP A 54 -6.26 -13.46 11.91
C ASP A 54 -6.06 -14.05 10.50
N GLY A 55 -5.02 -13.53 9.81
CA GLY A 55 -4.63 -13.95 8.46
C GLY A 55 -5.42 -13.31 7.32
N LYS A 56 -6.42 -12.47 7.61
CA LYS A 56 -7.20 -11.75 6.60
C LYS A 56 -6.71 -10.31 6.46
N PRO A 57 -6.40 -9.83 5.24
CA PRO A 57 -6.13 -8.42 4.99
C PRO A 57 -7.27 -7.52 5.47
N VAL A 58 -6.94 -6.43 6.16
CA VAL A 58 -7.93 -5.46 6.67
C VAL A 58 -7.58 -4.00 6.38
N ALA A 59 -6.32 -3.70 6.10
CA ALA A 59 -5.88 -2.35 5.74
C ALA A 59 -4.54 -2.38 4.99
N ILE A 60 -4.27 -1.31 4.25
CA ILE A 60 -2.96 -0.97 3.70
C ILE A 60 -2.56 0.39 4.28
N ALA A 61 -1.28 0.55 4.64
CA ALA A 61 -0.71 1.78 5.21
C ALA A 61 0.57 2.19 4.49
#